data_AF-A0A961CHT4-F1
#
_entry.id   AF-A0A961CHT4-F1
#
_cell.length_a   1.000
_cell.length_b   1.000
_cell.length_c   1.000
_cell.angle_alpha   90.00
_cell.angle_beta   90.00
_cell.angle_gamma   90.00
#
_symmetry.space_group_name_H-M   'P 1'
#
loop_
_entity.id
_entity.type
_entity.pdbx_description
1 polymer ?
#
loop_
_entity_poly.entity_id
_entity_poly.type
_entity_poly.pdbx_seq_one_letter_code
_entity_poly.pdbx_strand_id
1 'polypeptide(L)'
;FYVAVCDHVAIPRPLDETMGTEWWDTIATLGWLAGITEHVRLLSHVSVLPYRHPLITAKAFSTLDVLSGGRAVLGVGAGHVEAEFALLG
;
A
#
# COMPACT_ATOMS: atom_id res chain seq x y z
N PHE A 1 -0.38 -18.51 -0.14
CA PHE A 1 -0.06 -17.76 -1.37
C PHE A 1 -0.62 -16.35 -1.25
N TYR A 2 0.13 -15.32 -1.67
CA TYR A 2 -0.26 -13.91 -1.56
C TYR A 2 0.03 -13.15 -2.85
N VAL A 3 -0.72 -12.07 -3.09
CA VAL A 3 -0.40 -11.02 -4.06
C VAL A 3 -0.07 -9.77 -3.25
N ALA A 4 0.99 -9.07 -3.66
CA ALA A 4 1.51 -7.93 -2.94
C ALA A 4 1.47 -6.66 -3.79
N VAL A 5 1.16 -5.52 -3.15
CA VAL A 5 1.13 -4.20 -3.79
C VAL A 5 2.00 -3.25 -2.96
N CYS A 6 2.91 -2.52 -3.61
CA CYS A 6 3.78 -1.55 -2.96
C CYS A 6 3.04 -0.24 -2.63
N ASP A 7 3.63 0.54 -1.72
CA ASP A 7 3.08 1.80 -1.23
C ASP A 7 4.01 2.96 -1.59
N HIS A 8 3.70 3.62 -2.70
CA HIS A 8 4.32 4.88 -3.12
C HIS A 8 3.22 5.86 -3.49
N VAL A 9 3.38 7.10 -3.04
CA VAL A 9 2.42 8.19 -3.25
C VAL A 9 2.95 9.18 -4.27
N ALA A 10 4.24 9.51 -4.18
CA ALA A 10 4.88 10.47 -5.06
C ALA A 10 6.37 10.14 -5.19
N ILE A 11 6.76 9.55 -6.33
CA ILE A 11 8.17 9.26 -6.61
C ILE A 11 8.86 10.57 -7.05
N PRO A 12 9.84 11.09 -6.29
CA PRO A 12 10.57 12.27 -6.66
C PRO A 12 11.62 11.96 -7.72
N ARG A 13 11.97 12.95 -8.54
CA ARG A 13 13.16 12.88 -9.39
C ARG A 13 14.44 12.89 -8.55
N PRO A 14 15.51 12.15 -8.93
CA PRO A 14 15.62 11.30 -10.12
C PRO A 14 15.24 9.82 -9.85
N LEU A 15 14.57 9.50 -8.74
CA LEU A 15 14.25 8.11 -8.40
C LEU A 15 13.24 7.49 -9.37
N ASP A 16 12.44 8.31 -10.04
CA ASP A 16 11.53 7.92 -11.11
C ASP A 16 12.22 7.16 -12.25
N GLU A 17 13.48 7.45 -12.55
CA GLU A 17 14.25 6.73 -13.58
C GLU A 17 14.54 5.27 -13.21
N THR A 18 14.68 4.98 -11.91
CA THR A 18 15.04 3.64 -11.41
C THR A 18 13.87 2.87 -10.83
N MET A 19 12.91 3.56 -10.23
CA MET A 19 11.73 3.00 -9.58
C MET A 19 10.50 3.00 -10.49
N GLY A 20 10.52 3.79 -11.57
CA GLY A 20 9.36 4.04 -12.41
C GLY A 20 8.37 5.02 -11.77
N THR A 21 7.43 5.50 -12.58
CA THR A 21 6.40 6.46 -12.17
C THR A 21 5.01 5.85 -12.01
N GLU A 22 4.84 4.57 -12.38
CA GLU A 22 3.53 3.92 -12.36
C GLU A 22 3.34 3.12 -11.06
N TRP A 23 2.78 3.82 -10.06
CA TRP A 23 2.40 3.23 -8.79
C TRP A 23 0.91 3.49 -8.56
N TRP A 24 0.13 2.43 -8.46
CA TRP A 24 -1.29 2.54 -8.14
C TRP A 24 -1.49 2.55 -6.62
N ASP A 25 -2.55 3.21 -6.16
CA ASP A 25 -2.87 3.26 -4.73
C ASP A 25 -3.02 1.84 -4.15
N THR A 26 -2.31 1.59 -3.05
CA THR A 26 -2.23 0.25 -2.45
C THR A 26 -3.59 -0.27 -2.01
N ILE A 27 -4.39 0.56 -1.34
CA ILE A 27 -5.68 0.12 -0.78
C ILE A 27 -6.71 -0.08 -1.88
N ALA A 28 -6.79 0.82 -2.85
CA ALA A 28 -7.67 0.71 -4.00
C ALA A 28 -7.35 -0.55 -4.81
N THR A 29 -6.07 -0.80 -5.09
CA THR A 29 -5.62 -1.97 -5.85
C THR A 29 -5.92 -3.27 -5.10
N LEU A 30 -5.57 -3.35 -3.81
CA LEU A 30 -5.89 -4.53 -3.00
C LEU A 30 -7.41 -4.73 -2.83
N GLY A 31 -8.18 -3.65 -2.72
CA GLY A 31 -9.64 -3.70 -2.67
C GLY A 31 -10.27 -4.24 -3.96
N TRP A 32 -9.77 -3.82 -5.12
CA TRP A 32 -10.17 -4.39 -6.40
C TRP A 32 -9.84 -5.90 -6.47
N LEU A 33 -8.61 -6.28 -6.08
CA LEU A 33 -8.20 -7.68 -6.01
C LEU A 33 -9.06 -8.50 -5.04
N ALA A 34 -9.49 -7.91 -3.92
CA ALA A 34 -10.40 -8.56 -2.97
C ALA A 34 -11.73 -8.96 -3.63
N GLY A 35 -12.26 -8.12 -4.52
CA GLY A 35 -13.53 -8.36 -5.20
C GLY A 35 -13.47 -9.39 -6.33
N ILE A 36 -12.28 -9.68 -6.87
CA ILE A 36 -12.11 -10.60 -8.03
C ILE A 36 -11.32 -11.87 -7.69
N THR A 37 -10.98 -12.08 -6.42
CA THR A 37 -10.25 -13.27 -5.97
C THR A 37 -10.87 -13.85 -4.70
N GLU A 38 -10.75 -15.16 -4.49
CA GLU A 38 -11.43 -15.84 -3.37
C GLU A 38 -10.47 -16.35 -2.27
N HIS A 39 -9.24 -16.70 -2.63
CA HIS A 39 -8.35 -17.44 -1.71
C HIS A 39 -6.99 -16.79 -1.45
N VAL A 40 -6.54 -15.92 -2.35
CA VAL A 40 -5.22 -15.30 -2.22
C VAL A 40 -5.22 -14.26 -1.10
N ARG A 41 -4.15 -14.24 -0.30
CA ARG A 41 -3.93 -13.19 0.71
C ARG A 41 -3.49 -11.89 0.04
N LEU A 42 -3.90 -10.76 0.60
CA LEU A 42 -3.74 -9.43 0.03
C LEU A 42 -2.75 -8.64 0.89
N LEU A 43 -1.52 -8.51 0.43
CA LEU A 43 -0.40 -7.95 1.21
C LEU A 43 -0.04 -6.53 0.75
N SER A 44 0.10 -5.59 1.68
CA SER A 44 0.88 -4.37 1.43
C SER A 44 2.38 -4.65 1.56
N HIS A 45 3.17 -4.28 0.56
CA HIS A 45 4.61 -4.57 0.51
C HIS A 45 5.43 -3.31 0.21
N VAL A 46 5.72 -2.48 1.20
CA VAL A 46 5.15 -2.47 2.56
C VAL A 46 4.33 -1.20 2.69
N SER A 47 3.32 -1.17 3.57
CA SER A 47 2.66 0.10 3.89
C SER A 47 3.63 0.97 4.68
N VAL A 48 3.95 2.14 4.12
CA VAL A 48 4.83 3.11 4.75
C VAL A 48 3.99 3.96 5.69
N LEU A 49 3.92 3.54 6.96
CA LEU A 49 2.99 4.13 7.93
C LEU A 49 3.09 5.65 8.07
N PRO A 50 4.28 6.28 7.99
CA PRO A 50 4.37 7.73 8.09
C PRO A 50 3.66 8.52 6.96
N TYR A 51 3.34 7.90 5.82
CA TYR A 51 2.68 8.61 4.71
C TYR A 51 1.24 9.02 5.01
N ARG A 52 0.59 8.37 5.98
CA ARG A 52 -0.84 8.57 6.26
C ARG A 52 -1.09 8.57 7.76
N HIS A 53 -2.13 9.26 8.19
CA HIS A 53 -2.53 9.24 9.60
C HIS A 53 -2.85 7.80 10.05
N PRO A 54 -2.34 7.33 11.20
CA PRO A 54 -2.44 5.91 11.60
C PRO A 54 -3.89 5.42 11.74
N LEU A 55 -4.82 6.28 12.19
CA LEU A 55 -6.24 5.91 12.26
C LEU A 55 -6.88 5.71 10.87
N ILE A 56 -6.43 6.44 9.86
CA ILE A 56 -6.91 6.28 8.48
C ILE A 56 -6.38 4.96 7.91
N THR A 57 -5.10 4.65 8.13
CA THR A 57 -4.50 3.38 7.75
C THR A 57 -5.22 2.20 8.43
N ALA A 58 -5.46 2.29 9.74
CA ALA A 58 -6.18 1.26 10.48
C ALA A 58 -7.60 1.04 9.93
N LYS A 59 -8.35 2.12 9.65
CA LYS A 59 -9.70 2.01 9.09
C LYS A 59 -9.69 1.39 7.69
N ALA A 60 -8.75 1.78 6.83
CA ALA A 60 -8.61 1.24 5.49
C ALA A 60 -8.34 -0.27 5.51
N PHE A 61 -7.33 -0.71 6.27
CA PHE A 61 -6.98 -2.13 6.38
C PHE A 61 -8.06 -2.96 7.07
N SER A 62 -8.73 -2.43 8.09
CA SER A 62 -9.86 -3.12 8.74
C SER A 62 -11.03 -3.31 7.77
N THR A 63 -11.28 -2.33 6.91
CA THR A 63 -12.32 -2.41 5.88
C THR A 63 -11.94 -3.44 4.82
N LEU A 64 -10.70 -3.42 4.34
CA LEU A 64 -10.18 -4.42 3.40
C LEU A 64 -10.24 -5.84 3.98
N ASP A 65 -9.93 -6.02 5.25
CA ASP A 65 -9.98 -7.33 5.91
C ASP A 65 -11.41 -7.88 5.93
N VAL A 66 -12.39 -7.07 6.33
CA VAL A 66 -13.81 -7.46 6.31
C VAL A 66 -14.29 -7.76 4.89
N LEU A 67 -14.02 -6.89 3.92
CA LEU A 67 -14.46 -7.06 2.53
C LEU A 67 -13.81 -8.26 1.84
N SER A 68 -12.57 -8.60 2.21
CA SER A 68 -11.86 -9.74 1.66
C SER A 68 -12.15 -11.06 2.40
N GLY A 69 -12.89 -11.05 3.51
CA GLY A 69 -13.15 -12.26 4.30
C GLY A 69 -11.94 -12.74 5.09
N GLY A 70 -11.18 -11.82 5.69
CA GLY A 70 -10.02 -12.14 6.54
C GLY A 70 -8.72 -12.37 5.79
N ARG A 71 -8.62 -11.90 4.53
CA ARG A 71 -7.46 -12.16 3.66
C ARG A 71 -6.44 -11.03 3.65
N ALA A 72 -6.73 -9.90 4.30
CA ALA A 72 -5.82 -8.75 4.31
C ALA A 72 -4.59 -9.04 5.20
N VAL A 73 -3.42 -8.61 4.73
CA VAL A 73 -2.17 -8.67 5.48
C VAL A 73 -1.52 -7.29 5.43
N LEU A 74 -1.49 -6.62 6.58
CA LEU A 74 -0.81 -5.33 6.73
C LEU A 74 0.69 -5.56 6.92
N GLY A 75 1.44 -5.53 5.82
CA GLY A 75 2.90 -5.39 5.87
C GLY A 75 3.25 -3.93 6.14
N VAL A 76 4.17 -3.70 7.09
CA VAL A 76 4.54 -2.36 7.60
C VAL A 76 6.01 -2.10 7.35
N GLY A 77 6.33 -0.87 6.94
CA GLY A 77 7.71 -0.38 6.86
C GLY A 77 7.83 1.07 7.32
N ALA A 78 9.06 1.45 7.64
CA ALA A 78 9.40 2.82 8.00
C ALA A 78 9.52 3.76 6.79
N GLY A 79 9.59 3.20 5.56
CA GLY A 79 9.92 3.95 4.34
C GLY A 79 11.43 4.17 4.18
N HIS A 80 11.90 4.28 2.94
CA HIS A 80 13.33 4.46 2.63
C HIS A 80 13.63 5.66 1.71
N VAL A 81 12.59 6.30 1.14
CA VAL A 81 12.74 7.39 0.18
C VAL A 81 12.56 8.74 0.89
N GLU A 82 13.60 9.29 1.48
CA GLU A 82 13.54 10.55 2.25
C GLU A 82 12.92 11.71 1.45
N ALA A 83 13.21 11.81 0.16
CA ALA A 83 12.65 12.86 -0.70
C ALA A 83 11.13 12.72 -0.91
N GLU A 84 10.57 11.51 -0.83
CA GLU A 84 9.12 11.28 -0.88
C GLU A 84 8.47 11.74 0.43
N PHE A 85 9.12 11.54 1.58
CA PHE A 85 8.68 12.11 2.85
C PHE A 85 8.64 13.65 2.76
N ALA A 86 9.71 14.26 2.26
CA ALA A 86 9.78 15.72 2.11
C ALA A 86 8.66 16.29 1.20
N LEU A 87 8.19 15.53 0.21
CA LEU A 87 7.06 15.93 -0.64
C LEU A 87 5.71 15.81 0.05
N LEU A 88 5.56 14.87 0.98
CA LEU A 88 4.31 14.61 1.69
C LEU A 88 4.12 15.50 2.93
N GLY A 89 5.21 16.07 3.45
CA GLY A 89 5.23 16.98 4.60
C GLY A 89 5.42 16.24 5.93
#